data_AF-A0A7G9T4H1-F1
#
_entry.id   AF-A0A7G9T4H1-F1
#
_cell.length_a   1.000
_cell.length_b   1.000
_cell.length_c   1.000
_cell.angle_alpha   90.00
_cell.angle_beta   90.00
_cell.angle_gamma   90.00
#
_symmetry.space_group_name_H-M   'P 1'
#
loop_
_entity.id
_entity.type
_entity.pdbx_description
1 polymer ?
#
loop_
_entity_poly.entity_id
_entity_poly.type
_entity_poly.pdbx_seq_one_letter_code
_entity_poly.pdbx_strand_id
1 'polypeptide(L)'
;MVFREKYVFDIEPQQQERPRFAKRGNYVKVYDPIRTANYKKQLRMIGENIGNNISNFDEKAPIRLEITFYRQIPKNAPKWQKRFVKTHE
;
A
#
# COMPACT_ATOMS: atom_id res chain seq x y z
N MET A 1 3.23 -23.10 -11.91
CA MET A 1 2.34 -22.22 -12.68
C MET A 1 2.35 -20.87 -12.00
N VAL A 2 2.96 -19.84 -12.61
CA VAL A 2 3.06 -18.50 -12.02
C VAL A 2 1.88 -17.70 -12.56
N PHE A 3 0.85 -17.50 -11.74
CA PHE A 3 -0.25 -16.62 -12.08
C PHE A 3 0.30 -15.20 -12.22
N ARG A 4 0.29 -14.68 -13.44
CA ARG A 4 0.86 -13.39 -13.81
C ARG A 4 -0.27 -12.39 -14.05
N GLU A 5 -1.24 -12.35 -13.14
CA GLU A 5 -2.24 -11.28 -13.17
C GLU A 5 -1.63 -10.03 -12.56
N LYS A 6 -1.50 -8.99 -13.39
CA LYS A 6 -1.02 -7.67 -12.98
C LYS A 6 -2.23 -6.82 -12.64
N TYR A 7 -2.46 -6.58 -11.35
CA TYR A 7 -3.46 -5.61 -10.92
C TYR A 7 -2.84 -4.22 -10.86
N VAL A 8 -3.46 -3.26 -11.55
CA VAL A 8 -3.08 -1.84 -11.50
C VAL A 8 -4.27 -1.09 -10.93
N PHE A 9 -4.03 -0.34 -9.86
CA PHE A 9 -5.06 0.45 -9.19
C PHE A 9 -4.87 1.91 -9.55
N ASP A 10 -5.89 2.51 -10.18
CA ASP A 10 -5.91 3.94 -10.49
C ASP A 10 -6.43 4.74 -9.28
N ILE A 11 -5.66 4.65 -8.19
CA ILE A 11 -5.89 5.42 -6.98
C ILE A 11 -4.61 6.15 -6.62
N GLU A 12 -4.72 7.40 -6.17
CA GLU A 12 -3.58 8.15 -5.71
C GLU A 12 -3.01 7.51 -4.42
N PRO A 13 -1.71 7.16 -4.37
CA PRO A 13 -1.12 6.58 -3.18
C PRO A 13 -1.22 7.54 -2.00
N GLN A 14 -1.89 7.12 -0.93
CA GLN A 14 -1.99 7.89 0.30
C GLN A 14 -0.97 7.39 1.32
N GLN A 15 -0.14 8.29 1.85
CA GLN A 15 0.74 7.98 2.97
C GLN A 15 -0.10 7.59 4.19
N GLN A 16 0.31 6.53 4.89
CA GLN A 16 -0.27 6.16 6.18
C GLN A 16 0.02 7.26 7.21
N GLU A 17 -1.04 7.93 7.65
CA GLU A 17 -0.96 8.93 8.71
C GLU A 17 -0.95 8.28 10.10
N ARG A 18 -0.56 9.07 11.11
CA ARG A 18 -0.57 8.61 12.50
C ARG A 18 -2.02 8.42 12.98
N PRO A 19 -2.34 7.28 13.62
CA PRO A 19 -3.62 7.10 14.27
C PRO A 19 -3.86 8.15 15.34
N ARG A 20 -5.10 8.62 15.44
CA ARG A 20 -5.57 9.58 16.44
C ARG A 20 -6.24 8.83 17.58
N PHE A 21 -6.10 9.38 18.78
CA PHE A 21 -6.71 8.86 19.99
C PHE A 21 -7.80 9.85 20.42
N ALA A 22 -9.03 9.38 20.58
CA ALA A 22 -10.13 10.16 21.11
C ALA A 22 -10.76 9.45 22.30
N LYS A 23 -10.92 10.17 23.41
CA LYS A 23 -11.64 9.67 24.58
C LYS A 23 -13.15 9.72 24.32
N ARG A 24 -13.84 8.61 24.56
CA ARG A 24 -15.31 8.48 24.51
C ARG A 24 -15.75 7.86 25.83
N GLY A 25 -16.17 8.71 26.77
CA GLY A 25 -16.49 8.28 28.14
C GLY A 25 -15.28 7.62 28.80
N ASN A 26 -15.44 6.35 29.18
CA ASN A 26 -14.42 5.55 29.86
C ASN A 26 -13.43 4.85 28.92
N TYR A 27 -13.57 5.02 27.60
CA TYR A 27 -12.75 4.31 26.61
C TYR A 27 -11.96 5.28 25.73
N VAL A 28 -10.84 4.80 25.18
CA VAL A 28 -10.06 5.50 24.16
C VAL A 28 -10.27 4.79 22.83
N LYS A 29 -10.79 5.51 21.84
CA LYS A 29 -10.90 5.02 20.47
C LYS A 29 -9.69 5.46 19.67
N VAL A 30 -9.02 4.49 19.05
CA VAL A 30 -7.95 4.70 18.09
C VAL A 30 -8.55 4.68 16.68
N TYR A 31 -8.26 5.68 15.86
CA TYR A 31 -8.77 5.74 14.48
C TYR A 31 -7.77 6.41 13.54
N ASP A 32 -7.75 5.98 12.29
CA ASP A 32 -7.01 6.67 11.24
C ASP A 32 -7.69 8.01 10.87
N PRO A 33 -6.93 9.05 10.51
CA PRO A 33 -7.51 10.25 9.92
C PRO A 33 -8.32 9.94 8.66
N ILE A 34 -9.28 10.81 8.33
CA ILE A 34 -10.28 10.55 7.28
C ILE A 34 -9.67 10.16 5.93
N ARG A 35 -8.53 10.77 5.54
CA ARG A 35 -7.85 10.48 4.26
C ARG A 35 -7.33 9.05 4.24
N THR A 36 -6.56 8.67 5.25
CA THR A 36 -6.05 7.30 5.42
C THR A 36 -7.20 6.28 5.53
N ALA A 37 -8.25 6.59 6.30
CA ALA A 37 -9.40 5.69 6.45
C ALA A 37 -10.15 5.46 5.13
N ASN A 38 -10.38 6.52 4.36
CA ASN A 38 -11.05 6.43 3.05
C ASN A 38 -10.20 5.65 2.04
N TYR A 39 -8.89 5.88 2.01
CA TYR A 39 -7.97 5.13 1.14
C TYR A 39 -8.00 3.63 1.45
N LYS A 40 -7.95 3.24 2.73
CA LYS A 40 -8.10 1.84 3.14
C LYS A 40 -9.44 1.24 2.73
N LYS A 41 -10.52 2.02 2.81
CA LYS A 41 -11.85 1.59 2.38
C LYS A 41 -11.89 1.35 0.86
N GLN A 42 -11.28 2.23 0.06
CA GLN A 42 -11.16 2.05 -1.39
C GLN A 42 -10.38 0.78 -1.74
N LEU A 43 -9.21 0.58 -1.12
CA LEU A 43 -8.41 -0.65 -1.30
C LEU A 43 -9.21 -1.91 -0.97
N ARG A 44 -9.97 -1.88 0.13
CA ARG A 44 -10.86 -2.98 0.50
C ARG A 44 -11.89 -3.27 -0.58
N MET A 45 -12.60 -2.25 -1.08
CA MET A 45 -13.60 -2.42 -2.14
C MET A 45 -12.99 -2.98 -3.43
N ILE A 46 -11.80 -2.50 -3.81
CA ILE A 46 -11.06 -3.03 -4.96
C ILE A 46 -10.69 -4.50 -4.74
N GLY A 47 -10.17 -4.83 -3.57
CA GLY A 47 -9.81 -6.20 -3.20
C GLY A 47 -11.01 -7.14 -3.18
N GLU A 48 -12.16 -6.72 -2.62
CA GLU A 48 -13.41 -7.48 -2.62
C GLU A 48 -13.92 -7.73 -4.05
N ASN A 49 -13.87 -6.72 -4.93
CA ASN A 49 -14.27 -6.87 -6.33
C ASN A 49 -13.37 -7.88 -7.07
N ILE A 50 -12.05 -7.80 -6.87
CA ILE A 50 -11.11 -8.77 -7.46
C ILE A 50 -11.33 -10.17 -6.87
N GLY A 51 -11.41 -10.29 -5.55
CA GLY A 51 -11.58 -11.56 -4.85
C GLY A 51 -12.84 -12.31 -5.24
N ASN A 52 -13.95 -11.61 -5.45
CA ASN A 52 -15.21 -12.21 -5.93
C ASN A 52 -15.08 -12.86 -7.32
N ASN A 53 -14.11 -12.43 -8.13
CA ASN A 53 -13.84 -13.01 -9.45
C ASN A 53 -12.79 -14.15 -9.40
N ILE A 54 -12.21 -14.43 -8.22
CA ILE A 54 -11.22 -15.49 -8.04
C ILE A 54 -11.92 -16.74 -7.48
N SER A 55 -12.08 -17.76 -8.32
CA SER A 55 -12.80 -19.00 -7.99
C SER A 55 -12.11 -19.88 -6.93
N ASN A 56 -10.83 -19.66 -6.64
CA ASN A 56 -10.04 -20.47 -5.69
C ASN A 56 -9.35 -19.61 -4.61
N PHE A 57 -9.99 -18.54 -4.16
CA PHE A 57 -9.44 -17.71 -3.09
C PHE A 57 -9.57 -18.44 -1.74
N ASP A 58 -8.45 -18.81 -1.13
CA ASP A 58 -8.38 -19.34 0.23
C ASP A 58 -7.70 -18.30 1.15
N GLU A 59 -8.48 -17.72 2.06
CA GLU A 59 -8.00 -16.74 3.04
C GLU A 59 -6.90 -17.30 3.98
N LYS A 60 -6.80 -18.63 4.11
CA LYS A 60 -5.80 -19.29 4.96
C LYS A 60 -4.54 -19.68 4.20
N ALA A 61 -4.53 -19.54 2.88
CA ALA A 61 -3.35 -19.86 2.09
C ALA A 61 -2.22 -18.84 2.39
N PRO A 62 -0.97 -19.31 2.53
CA PRO A 62 0.16 -18.40 2.72
C PRO A 62 0.36 -17.54 1.48
N ILE A 63 0.52 -16.23 1.70
CA ILE A 63 0.83 -15.28 0.64
C ILE A 63 2.32 -14.92 0.67
N ARG A 64 2.96 -14.84 -0.50
CA ARG A 64 4.27 -14.22 -0.67
C ARG A 64 4.07 -12.85 -1.32
N LEU A 65 4.63 -11.82 -0.70
CA LEU A 65 4.58 -10.46 -1.20
C LEU A 65 6.00 -9.97 -1.49
N GLU A 66 6.21 -9.47 -2.70
CA GLU A 66 7.44 -8.77 -3.09
C GLU A 66 7.07 -7.35 -3.51
N ILE A 67 7.70 -6.36 -2.88
CA ILE A 67 7.38 -4.95 -3.09
C ILE A 67 8.63 -4.24 -3.58
N THR A 68 8.53 -3.59 -4.75
CA THR A 68 9.57 -2.75 -5.30
C THR A 68 9.12 -1.28 -5.25
N PHE A 69 9.89 -0.44 -4.57
CA PHE A 69 9.62 1.00 -4.51
C PHE A 69 10.48 1.75 -5.54
N TYR A 70 9.83 2.47 -6.44
CA TYR A 70 10.49 3.44 -7.31
C TYR A 70 10.38 4.82 -6.67
N ARG A 71 11.52 5.45 -6.39
CA ARG A 71 11.57 6.81 -5.85
C ARG A 71 12.53 7.65 -6.66
N GLN A 72 12.19 8.92 -6.85
CA GLN A 72 13.14 9.86 -7.44
C GLN A 72 14.35 10.04 -6.51
N ILE A 73 15.53 10.21 -7.08
CA ILE A 73 16.73 10.52 -6.30
C ILE A 73 16.53 11.87 -5.60
N PRO A 74 16.67 11.94 -4.26
CA PRO A 74 16.59 13.21 -3.55
C PRO A 74 17.59 14.22 -4.10
N LYS A 75 17.22 15.51 -4.15
CA LYS A 75 18.13 16.58 -4.60
C LYS A 75 19.46 16.55 -3.86
N ASN A 76 19.40 16.33 -2.55
CA ASN A 76 20.54 16.29 -1.64
C ASN A 76 21.24 14.92 -1.55
N ALA A 77 20.91 13.98 -2.45
CA ALA A 77 21.59 12.69 -2.46
C ALA A 77 23.09 12.86 -2.79
N PRO A 78 23.97 12.09 -2.12
CA PRO A 78 25.41 12.15 -2.33
C PRO A 78 25.78 11.72 -3.76
N LYS A 79 26.94 12.21 -4.26
CA LYS A 79 27.40 11.99 -5.64
C LYS A 79 27.49 10.51 -6.03
N TRP A 80 27.90 9.64 -5.10
CA TRP A 80 28.03 8.20 -5.34
C TRP A 80 26.67 7.56 -5.64
N GLN A 81 25.62 7.94 -4.91
CA GLN A 81 24.27 7.40 -5.10
C GLN A 81 23.70 7.83 -6.46
N LYS A 82 23.95 9.08 -6.87
CA LYS A 82 23.56 9.58 -8.20
C LYS A 82 24.27 8.83 -9.34
N ARG A 83 25.54 8.44 -9.14
CA ARG A 83 26.30 7.66 -10.12
C ARG A 83 25.80 6.23 -10.24
N PHE A 84 25.49 5.58 -9.12
CA PHE A 84 24.99 4.20 -9.09
C PHE A 84 23.69 4.04 -9.88
N VAL A 85 22.77 5.02 -9.82
CA VAL A 85 21.52 4.98 -10.58
C VAL A 85 21.76 5.15 -12.07
N LYS A 86 22.65 6.08 -12.50
CA LYS A 86 22.98 6.30 -13.91
C LYS A 86 23.63 5.10 -14.61
N THR A 87 24.28 4.21 -13.86
CA THR A 87 24.93 3.02 -14.43
C THR A 87 23.92 1.90 -14.75
N HIS A 88 22.70 1.98 -14.22
CA HIS A 88 21.67 0.96 -14.33
C HIS A 88 20.38 1.46 -15.01
N GLU A 89 20.42 2.66 -15.61
CA GLU A 89 19.45 3.15 -16.61
C GLU A 89 19.96 2.84 -18.01
#